data_AF-A0A6G3TCQ3-F1
#
_entry.id   AF-A0A6G3TCQ3-F1
#
_cell.length_a   1.000
_cell.length_b   1.000
_cell.length_c   1.000
_cell.angle_alpha   90.00
_cell.angle_beta   90.00
_cell.angle_gamma   90.00
#
_symmetry.space_group_name_H-M   'P 1'
#
loop_
_entity.id
_entity.type
_entity.pdbx_description
1 polymer ?
#
loop_
_entity_poly.entity_id
_entity_poly.type
_entity_poly.pdbx_seq_one_letter_code
_entity_poly.pdbx_strand_id
1 'polypeptide(L)'
;DVTLYRKKVRKHTPNPILYGTDPATCPLRALRVYLDALAAAGRTDGPLFVRVDRWDRVAPPMTRRGRVIGDPAGRLTAEAAAEVIERLAAAADLSGDWSGHSLRRGFATAARAAGHDPLEIARAGGWVDGSRVLARYMDDVDRVKNSPLVGIGL
;
A
#
# COMPACT_ATOMS: atom_id res chain seq x y z
N ASP A 1 11.02 -10.23 -8.07
CA ASP A 1 10.57 -8.86 -8.38
C ASP A 1 9.26 -8.86 -9.14
N VAL A 2 8.52 -7.76 -9.07
CA VAL A 2 7.33 -7.53 -9.90
C VAL A 2 7.55 -6.32 -10.80
N THR A 3 6.95 -6.35 -11.98
CA THR A 3 7.02 -5.23 -12.92
C THR A 3 5.77 -4.37 -12.79
N LEU A 4 5.90 -3.14 -12.32
CA LEU A 4 4.78 -2.23 -12.11
C LEU A 4 4.79 -1.09 -13.13
N TYR A 5 3.65 -0.81 -13.74
CA TYR A 5 3.49 0.40 -14.56
C TYR A 5 3.31 1.62 -13.67
N ARG A 6 4.21 2.60 -13.78
CA ARG A 6 4.21 3.81 -12.95
C ARG A 6 3.63 4.97 -13.73
N LYS A 7 2.33 5.24 -13.55
CA LYS A 7 1.57 6.26 -14.29
C LYS A 7 2.27 7.63 -14.36
N LYS A 8 2.90 8.08 -13.27
CA LYS A 8 3.58 9.39 -13.21
C LYS A 8 4.80 9.51 -14.14
N VAL A 9 5.52 8.41 -14.34
CA VAL A 9 6.73 8.36 -15.18
C VAL A 9 6.53 7.59 -16.47
N ARG A 10 5.31 7.07 -16.70
CA ARG A 10 4.86 6.33 -17.90
C ARG A 10 5.79 5.19 -18.32
N LYS A 11 6.38 4.49 -17.36
CA LYS A 11 7.27 3.35 -17.60
C LYS A 11 6.96 2.19 -16.67
N HIS A 12 7.25 0.99 -17.15
CA HIS A 12 7.34 -0.19 -16.30
C HIS A 12 8.64 -0.14 -15.52
N THR A 13 8.57 -0.40 -14.22
CA THR A 13 9.75 -0.48 -13.35
C THR A 13 9.73 -1.80 -12.59
N PRO A 14 10.86 -2.52 -12.51
CA PRO A 14 10.98 -3.61 -11.56
C PRO A 14 10.89 -3.04 -10.14
N ASN A 15 10.12 -3.69 -9.28
CA ASN A 15 10.03 -3.36 -7.88
C ASN A 15 10.25 -4.63 -7.07
N PRO A 16 11.28 -4.69 -6.20
CA PRO A 16 11.48 -5.84 -5.36
C PRO A 16 10.34 -5.93 -4.34
N ILE A 17 9.84 -7.16 -4.14
CA ILE A 17 8.97 -7.49 -3.02
C ILE A 17 9.70 -8.55 -2.25
N LEU A 18 10.03 -8.25 -0.99
CA LEU A 18 10.80 -9.13 -0.13
C LEU A 18 9.87 -9.90 0.80
N TYR A 19 10.34 -11.04 1.30
CA TYR A 19 9.72 -11.70 2.43
C TYR A 19 9.89 -10.81 3.67
N GLY A 20 8.79 -10.51 4.35
CA GLY A 20 8.83 -9.99 5.71
C GLY A 20 9.36 -11.07 6.67
N THR A 21 10.06 -10.61 7.71
CA THR A 21 10.64 -11.45 8.77
C THR A 21 9.56 -12.07 9.65
N ASP A 22 8.51 -11.31 9.96
CA ASP A 22 7.31 -11.79 10.65
C ASP A 22 6.32 -12.42 9.63
N PRO A 23 5.97 -13.71 9.77
CA PRO A 23 5.01 -14.37 8.91
C PRO A 23 3.63 -13.70 8.86
N ALA A 24 3.16 -13.11 9.97
CA ALA A 24 1.84 -12.50 10.07
C ALA A 24 1.71 -11.21 9.25
N THR A 25 2.81 -10.50 9.05
CA THR A 25 2.86 -9.23 8.30
C THR A 25 3.60 -9.35 6.96
N CYS A 26 3.98 -10.56 6.57
CA CYS A 26 4.78 -10.82 5.37
C CYS A 26 3.97 -10.60 4.07
N PRO A 27 4.34 -9.62 3.22
CA PRO A 27 3.55 -9.28 2.04
C PRO A 27 3.55 -10.38 0.98
N LEU A 28 4.66 -11.11 0.81
CA LEU A 28 4.72 -12.22 -0.15
C LEU A 28 3.86 -13.41 0.27
N ARG A 29 3.84 -13.74 1.57
CA ARG A 29 2.98 -14.83 2.08
C ARG A 29 1.51 -14.47 1.94
N ALA A 30 1.13 -13.25 2.34
CA ALA A 30 -0.23 -12.75 2.16
C ALA A 30 -0.65 -12.73 0.68
N LEU A 31 0.22 -12.25 -0.21
CA LEU A 31 -0.03 -12.26 -1.65
C LEU A 31 -0.20 -13.67 -2.20
N ARG A 32 0.61 -14.63 -1.73
CA ARG A 32 0.51 -16.02 -2.20
C ARG A 32 -0.82 -16.66 -1.79
N VAL A 33 -1.21 -16.51 -0.52
CA VAL A 33 -2.51 -16.98 -0.01
C VAL A 33 -3.66 -16.37 -0.81
N TYR A 34 -3.57 -15.07 -1.12
CA TYR A 34 -4.57 -14.38 -1.92
C TYR A 34 -4.65 -14.89 -3.36
N LEU A 35 -3.51 -15.12 -4.02
CA LEU A 35 -3.45 -15.69 -5.37
C LEU A 35 -4.00 -17.11 -5.42
N ASP A 36 -3.70 -17.94 -4.41
CA ASP A 36 -4.23 -19.30 -4.31
C ASP A 36 -5.76 -19.29 -4.13
N ALA A 37 -6.28 -18.35 -3.33
CA ALA A 37 -7.74 -18.14 -3.19
C ALA A 37 -8.40 -17.65 -4.49
N LEU A 38 -7.76 -16.74 -5.23
CA LEU A 38 -8.24 -16.30 -6.55
C LEU A 38 -8.26 -17.47 -7.55
N ALA A 39 -7.20 -18.27 -7.58
CA ALA A 39 -7.13 -19.45 -8.44
C ALA A 39 -8.22 -20.48 -8.11
N ALA A 40 -8.48 -20.72 -6.81
CA ALA A 40 -9.57 -21.59 -6.37
C ALA A 40 -10.96 -21.05 -6.77
N ALA A 41 -11.10 -19.73 -6.88
CA ALA A 41 -12.29 -19.06 -7.42
C ALA A 41 -12.30 -18.98 -8.97
N GLY A 42 -11.40 -19.69 -9.65
CA GLY A 42 -11.32 -19.74 -11.12
C GLY A 42 -10.72 -18.50 -11.77
N ARG A 43 -9.95 -17.70 -11.02
CA ARG A 43 -9.34 -16.46 -11.51
C ARG A 43 -7.83 -16.54 -11.50
N THR A 44 -7.26 -16.82 -12.65
CA THR A 44 -5.80 -16.88 -12.87
C THR A 44 -5.25 -15.68 -13.64
N ASP A 45 -6.13 -14.78 -14.10
CA ASP A 45 -5.78 -13.56 -14.83
C ASP A 45 -6.59 -12.33 -14.36
N GLY A 46 -6.26 -11.18 -14.93
CA GLY A 46 -6.96 -9.93 -14.68
C GLY A 46 -6.35 -9.09 -13.55
N PRO A 47 -7.13 -8.15 -12.97
CA PRO A 47 -6.67 -7.30 -11.88
C PRO A 47 -6.33 -8.14 -10.65
N LEU A 48 -5.20 -7.83 -10.00
CA LEU A 48 -4.81 -8.49 -8.75
C LEU A 48 -5.85 -8.24 -7.66
N PHE A 49 -6.07 -6.97 -7.29
CA PHE A 49 -7.10 -6.61 -6.32
C PHE A 49 -8.45 -6.48 -7.01
N VAL A 50 -9.38 -7.36 -6.65
CA VAL A 50 -10.75 -7.38 -7.15
C VAL A 50 -11.75 -7.08 -6.05
N ARG A 51 -12.92 -6.59 -6.43
CA ARG A 51 -14.06 -6.40 -5.54
C ARG A 51 -14.53 -7.76 -5.01
N VAL A 52 -14.90 -7.80 -3.74
CA VAL A 52 -15.59 -8.94 -3.13
C VAL A 52 -16.84 -8.37 -2.47
N ASP A 53 -18.00 -8.95 -2.75
CA ASP A 53 -19.24 -8.51 -2.11
C ASP A 53 -19.47 -9.21 -0.76
N ARG A 54 -20.52 -8.79 -0.04
CA ARG A 54 -20.86 -9.35 1.29
C ARG A 54 -21.30 -10.82 1.28
N TRP A 55 -21.41 -11.45 0.11
CA TRP A 55 -21.76 -12.86 -0.06
C TRP A 55 -20.59 -13.65 -0.62
N ASP A 56 -19.36 -13.15 -0.44
CA ASP A 56 -18.10 -13.75 -0.89
C ASP A 56 -18.00 -13.98 -2.40
N ARG A 57 -18.82 -13.27 -3.19
CA ARG A 57 -18.68 -13.33 -4.65
C ARG A 57 -17.47 -12.50 -5.04
N VAL A 58 -16.58 -13.13 -5.80
CA VAL A 58 -15.37 -12.49 -6.32
C VAL A 58 -15.68 -11.79 -7.63
N ALA A 59 -15.36 -10.50 -7.70
CA ALA A 59 -15.55 -9.61 -8.84
C ALA A 59 -16.97 -9.60 -9.44
N PRO A 60 -18.03 -9.49 -8.62
CA PRO A 60 -19.38 -9.47 -9.15
C PRO A 60 -19.60 -8.25 -10.06
N PRO A 61 -20.44 -8.38 -11.10
CA PRO A 61 -20.82 -7.25 -11.93
C PRO A 61 -21.55 -6.24 -11.05
N MET A 62 -21.16 -4.96 -11.16
CA MET A 62 -21.89 -3.88 -10.52
C MET A 62 -22.93 -3.35 -11.49
N THR A 63 -24.16 -3.14 -11.03
CA THR A 63 -25.19 -2.51 -11.84
C THR A 63 -25.77 -1.28 -11.15
N ARG A 64 -26.11 -0.26 -11.93
CA ARG A 64 -26.85 0.92 -11.48
C ARG A 64 -27.97 1.19 -12.46
N ARG A 65 -29.23 1.15 -11.97
CA ARG A 65 -30.43 1.29 -12.80
C ARG A 65 -30.44 0.32 -14.00
N GLY A 66 -30.09 -0.95 -13.73
CA GLY A 66 -30.03 -2.01 -14.75
C GLY A 66 -28.84 -1.95 -15.72
N ARG A 67 -27.96 -0.95 -15.63
CA ARG A 67 -26.75 -0.85 -16.47
C ARG A 67 -25.52 -1.32 -15.72
N VAL A 68 -24.67 -2.12 -16.36
CA VAL A 68 -23.36 -2.50 -15.81
C VAL A 68 -22.48 -1.26 -15.68
N ILE A 69 -21.84 -1.11 -14.53
CA ILE A 69 -20.92 -0.02 -14.22
C ILE A 69 -19.61 -0.57 -13.62
N GLY A 70 -18.60 0.28 -13.53
CA GLY A 70 -17.30 -0.08 -12.98
C GLY A 70 -16.45 -0.90 -13.95
N ASP A 71 -15.29 -1.33 -13.46
CA ASP A 71 -14.37 -2.15 -14.26
C ASP A 71 -14.97 -3.56 -14.46
N PRO A 72 -15.15 -4.02 -15.72
CA PRO A 72 -15.80 -5.30 -16.03
C PRO A 72 -14.97 -6.50 -15.59
N ALA A 73 -13.64 -6.35 -15.45
CA ALA A 73 -12.78 -7.40 -14.93
C ALA A 73 -12.79 -7.45 -13.39
N GLY A 74 -13.57 -6.60 -12.72
CA GLY A 74 -13.72 -6.67 -11.26
C GLY A 74 -12.76 -5.82 -10.46
N ARG A 75 -11.94 -4.97 -11.10
CA ARG A 75 -10.88 -4.20 -10.41
C ARG A 75 -11.43 -3.44 -9.20
N LEU A 76 -10.76 -3.59 -8.07
CA LEU A 76 -11.00 -2.78 -6.88
C LEU A 76 -10.59 -1.33 -7.15
N THR A 77 -11.43 -0.36 -6.80
CA THR A 77 -11.09 1.06 -6.95
C THR A 77 -10.17 1.53 -5.83
N ALA A 78 -9.51 2.67 -6.02
CA ALA A 78 -8.65 3.26 -4.99
C ALA A 78 -9.47 3.67 -3.75
N GLU A 79 -10.70 4.13 -3.97
CA GLU A 79 -11.65 4.51 -2.91
C GLU A 79 -12.08 3.28 -2.09
N ALA A 80 -12.41 2.17 -2.76
CA ALA A 80 -12.74 0.93 -2.06
C ALA A 80 -11.55 0.37 -1.27
N ALA A 81 -10.33 0.50 -1.80
CA ALA A 81 -9.13 0.13 -1.05
C ALA A 81 -8.91 1.03 0.19
N ALA A 82 -9.22 2.33 0.09
CA ALA A 82 -9.17 3.25 1.24
C ALA A 82 -10.21 2.86 2.30
N GLU A 83 -11.43 2.55 1.90
CA GLU A 83 -12.49 2.09 2.81
C GLU A 83 -12.12 0.78 3.54
N VAL A 84 -11.46 -0.16 2.85
CA VAL A 84 -10.92 -1.37 3.49
C VAL A 84 -9.90 -1.01 4.58
N ILE A 85 -9.01 -0.05 4.32
CA ILE A 85 -8.01 0.38 5.29
C ILE A 85 -8.65 1.06 6.50
N GLU A 86 -9.64 1.92 6.28
CA GLU A 86 -10.41 2.57 7.36
C GLU A 86 -11.08 1.54 8.26
N ARG A 87 -11.75 0.54 7.67
CA ARG A 87 -12.41 -0.54 8.41
C ARG A 87 -11.41 -1.39 9.21
N LEU A 88 -10.26 -1.71 8.63
CA LEU A 88 -9.21 -2.45 9.31
C LEU A 88 -8.59 -1.67 10.46
N ALA A 89 -8.40 -0.36 10.30
CA ALA A 89 -7.91 0.51 11.37
C ALA A 89 -8.90 0.57 12.54
N ALA A 90 -10.20 0.70 12.25
CA ALA A 90 -11.25 0.63 13.27
C ALA A 90 -11.28 -0.73 13.99
N ALA A 91 -11.16 -1.84 13.25
CA ALA A 91 -11.10 -3.18 13.82
C ALA A 91 -9.84 -3.41 14.69
N ALA A 92 -8.76 -2.67 14.44
CA ALA A 92 -7.54 -2.67 15.21
C ALA A 92 -7.51 -1.62 16.34
N ASP A 93 -8.64 -0.96 16.61
CA ASP A 93 -8.79 0.08 17.63
C ASP A 93 -7.82 1.26 17.46
N LEU A 94 -7.48 1.59 16.21
CA LEU A 94 -6.61 2.73 15.89
C LEU A 94 -7.44 4.01 15.76
N SER A 95 -7.11 5.02 16.56
CA SER A 95 -7.71 6.35 16.46
C SER A 95 -7.17 7.15 15.27
N GLY A 96 -8.01 7.99 14.66
CA GLY A 96 -7.62 8.97 13.63
C GLY A 96 -8.10 8.64 12.22
N ASP A 97 -7.76 9.51 11.26
CA ASP A 97 -8.17 9.38 9.85
C ASP A 97 -7.17 8.51 9.08
N TRP A 98 -7.48 7.21 8.99
CA TRP A 98 -6.66 6.24 8.28
C TRP A 98 -7.03 6.17 6.81
N SER A 99 -6.03 6.08 5.92
CA SER A 99 -6.27 5.87 4.49
C SER A 99 -5.09 5.16 3.84
N GLY A 100 -5.21 4.85 2.55
CA GLY A 100 -4.07 4.37 1.75
C GLY A 100 -2.87 5.32 1.79
N HIS A 101 -3.08 6.62 2.02
CA HIS A 101 -1.98 7.56 2.18
C HIS A 101 -1.21 7.33 3.49
N SER A 102 -1.89 6.95 4.57
CA SER A 102 -1.29 6.67 5.87
C SER A 102 -0.30 5.51 5.77
N LEU A 103 -0.64 4.43 5.06
CA LEU A 103 0.28 3.31 4.80
C LEU A 103 1.52 3.75 4.03
N ARG A 104 1.35 4.62 3.02
CA ARG A 104 2.45 5.13 2.21
C ARG A 104 3.40 6.03 3.00
N ARG A 105 2.86 6.91 3.85
CA ARG A 105 3.67 7.73 4.77
C ARG A 105 4.38 6.85 5.79
N GLY A 106 3.65 5.91 6.39
CA GLY A 106 4.17 4.97 7.39
C GLY A 106 5.38 4.18 6.90
N PHE A 107 5.33 3.69 5.65
CA PHE A 107 6.49 3.06 5.01
C PHE A 107 7.71 3.98 4.98
N ALA A 108 7.55 5.23 4.51
CA ALA A 108 8.65 6.17 4.40
C ALA A 108 9.25 6.52 5.76
N THR A 109 8.41 6.80 6.76
CA THR A 109 8.87 7.12 8.11
C THR A 109 9.53 5.93 8.80
N ALA A 110 8.97 4.73 8.69
CA ALA A 110 9.56 3.52 9.28
C ALA A 110 10.92 3.16 8.65
N ALA A 111 11.01 3.22 7.31
CA ALA A 111 12.26 2.94 6.60
C ALA A 111 13.36 3.97 6.96
N ARG A 112 12.97 5.25 7.11
CA ARG A 112 13.92 6.29 7.54
C ARG A 112 14.37 6.10 8.99
N ALA A 113 13.45 5.76 9.89
CA ALA A 113 13.77 5.47 11.28
C ALA A 113 14.77 4.31 11.40
N ALA A 114 14.64 3.30 10.54
CA ALA A 114 15.58 2.19 10.39
C ALA A 114 16.93 2.58 9.74
N GLY A 115 17.09 3.84 9.30
CA GLY A 115 18.34 4.36 8.76
C GLY A 115 18.55 4.14 7.27
N HIS A 116 17.52 3.71 6.52
CA HIS A 116 17.65 3.54 5.07
C HIS A 116 17.87 4.87 4.35
N ASP A 117 18.55 4.78 3.19
CA ASP A 117 18.85 5.92 2.35
C ASP A 117 17.56 6.54 1.75
N PRO A 118 17.38 7.87 1.81
CA PRO A 118 16.18 8.53 1.29
C PRO A 118 15.92 8.30 -0.20
N LEU A 119 16.96 8.15 -1.03
CA LEU A 119 16.83 7.90 -2.46
C LEU A 119 16.27 6.50 -2.72
N GLU A 120 16.73 5.50 -1.98
CA GLU A 120 16.21 4.14 -2.08
C GLU A 120 14.76 4.04 -1.58
N ILE A 121 14.43 4.74 -0.48
CA ILE A 121 13.04 4.87 -0.02
C ILE A 121 12.16 5.53 -1.11
N ALA A 122 12.66 6.58 -1.76
CA ALA A 122 11.94 7.29 -2.81
C ALA A 122 11.59 6.37 -3.98
N ARG A 123 12.57 5.61 -4.46
CA ARG A 123 12.42 4.69 -5.59
C ARG A 123 11.45 3.56 -5.27
N ALA A 124 11.59 2.94 -4.10
CA ALA A 124 10.72 1.86 -3.64
C ALA A 124 9.25 2.31 -3.51
N GLY A 125 8.97 3.40 -2.79
CA GLY A 125 7.58 3.88 -2.61
C GLY A 125 7.07 4.83 -3.70
N GLY A 126 7.85 5.00 -4.76
CA GLY A 126 7.46 5.69 -5.99
C GLY A 126 7.25 7.18 -5.91
N TRP A 127 8.09 7.82 -5.11
CA TRP A 127 8.37 9.23 -5.25
C TRP A 127 9.37 9.46 -6.38
N VAL A 128 9.39 10.68 -6.89
CA VAL A 128 10.48 11.15 -7.74
C VAL A 128 11.71 11.42 -6.86
N ASP A 129 12.89 11.22 -7.41
CA ASP A 129 14.15 11.57 -6.75
C ASP A 129 14.10 13.06 -6.33
N GLY A 130 14.43 13.36 -5.07
CA GLY A 130 14.30 14.71 -4.51
C GLY A 130 12.88 15.18 -4.19
N SER A 131 11.90 14.26 -4.06
CA SER A 131 10.52 14.65 -3.74
C SER A 131 10.40 15.45 -2.43
N ARG A 132 9.91 16.69 -2.53
CA ARG A 132 9.61 17.55 -1.37
C ARG A 132 8.62 16.93 -0.38
N VAL A 133 7.65 16.15 -0.87
CA VAL A 133 6.68 15.46 0.00
C VAL A 133 7.39 14.38 0.81
N LEU A 134 8.28 13.61 0.19
CA LEU A 134 9.05 12.60 0.90
C LEU A 134 9.99 13.24 1.91
N ALA A 135 10.68 14.34 1.53
CA ALA A 135 11.56 15.08 2.42
C ALA A 135 10.87 15.47 3.73
N ARG A 136 9.62 15.97 3.67
CA ARG A 136 8.84 16.28 4.89
C ARG A 136 8.65 15.08 5.82
N TYR A 137 8.44 13.89 5.27
CA TYR A 137 8.34 12.68 6.10
C TYR A 137 9.68 12.29 6.72
N MET A 138 10.78 12.52 6.01
CA MET A 138 12.13 12.29 6.55
C MET A 138 12.43 13.29 7.67
N ASP A 139 12.11 14.56 7.47
CA ASP A 139 12.30 15.64 8.43
C ASP A 139 11.53 15.37 9.73
N ASP A 140 10.31 14.82 9.66
CA ASP A 140 9.53 14.44 10.84
C ASP A 140 10.27 13.39 11.70
N VAL A 141 10.95 12.43 11.06
CA VAL A 141 11.73 11.38 11.76
C VAL A 141 13.04 11.96 12.29
N ASP A 142 13.76 12.69 11.45
CA ASP A 142 15.07 13.25 11.77
C ASP A 142 14.98 14.34 12.84
N ARG A 143 13.85 15.07 12.93
CA ARG A 143 13.59 16.05 14.00
C ARG A 143 13.73 15.44 15.38
N VAL A 144 13.25 14.21 15.57
CA VAL A 144 13.31 13.53 16.87
C VAL A 144 14.69 12.92 17.08
N LYS A 145 15.22 12.22 16.08
CA LYS A 145 16.49 11.50 16.17
C LYS A 145 17.71 12.41 16.29
N ASN A 146 17.72 13.50 15.54
CA ASN A 146 18.80 14.49 15.47
C ASN A 146 18.44 15.77 16.21
N SER A 147 17.51 15.70 17.17
CA SER A 147 17.13 16.87 17.95
C SER A 147 18.39 17.41 18.65
N PRO A 148 18.67 18.73 18.55
CA PRO A 148 19.76 19.34 19.29
C PRO A 148 19.57 19.25 20.81
N LEU A 149 18.37 18.85 21.27
CA LEU A 149 18.07 18.59 22.68
C LEU A 149 18.61 17.24 23.18
N VAL A 150 18.96 16.31 22.27
CA VAL A 150 19.52 15.01 22.66
C VAL A 150 20.93 15.20 23.19
N GLY A 151 21.16 14.79 24.45
CA GLY A 151 22.48 14.79 25.07
C GLY A 151 22.92 16.11 25.72
N ILE A 152 22.05 17.13 25.78
CA ILE A 152 22.37 18.43 26.39
C ILE A 152 21.69 18.69 27.74
N GLY A 153 20.79 17.81 28.19
CA GLY A 153 20.20 17.86 29.53
C GLY A 153 19.12 18.93 29.76
N LEU A 154 18.44 19.39 28.70
CA LEU A 154 17.28 20.30 28.73
C LEU A 154 16.02 19.60 28.20
#